data_AF-A0A836QU29-F1
#
_entry.id   AF-A0A836QU29-F1
#
_cell.length_a   1.000
_cell.length_b   1.000
_cell.length_c   1.000
_cell.angle_alpha   90.00
_cell.angle_beta   90.00
_cell.angle_gamma   90.00
#
_symmetry.space_group_name_H-M   'P 1'
#
loop_
_entity.id
_entity.type
_entity.pdbx_description
1 polymer ?
#
loop_
_entity_poly.entity_id
_entity_poly.type
_entity_poly.pdbx_seq_one_letter_code
_entity_poly.pdbx_strand_id
1 'polypeptide(L)'
;NDDFKFLDTFTRSLNNERIKSADFESFNPELSISYDETRKLFLKTHGNYISSRIISELMILSNRLISEYMIDNSIPSIFRSQDESRNLEVTKIKGNRDFSFYRNVAQIGISTTPKPHYGLGLDSYLQYTSPIRRYYDSLIMRQLDSFLKNQSLFFSKDKIDEIIQGSIPLLESNKAKSKNAYKHWALKLIKQDKIDELIGYIYSDIKDKYIIFFNEYNFFDSIPKINCKRIYRENDKIRITFEFIDSNTLNIHNIQDIL
;
A
#
# COMPACT_ATOMS: atom_id res chain seq x y z
N ASN A 1 6.63 -23.91 -21.68
CA ASN A 1 7.30 -24.32 -20.44
C ASN A 1 6.21 -24.70 -19.46
N ASP A 2 6.15 -25.98 -19.09
CA ASP A 2 5.04 -26.54 -18.31
C ASP A 2 5.13 -26.19 -16.82
N ASP A 3 6.33 -25.90 -16.28
CA ASP A 3 6.51 -25.43 -14.92
C ASP A 3 5.78 -24.09 -14.69
N PHE A 4 5.87 -23.17 -15.67
CA PHE A 4 5.14 -21.90 -15.59
C PHE A 4 3.62 -22.10 -15.64
N LYS A 5 3.12 -23.05 -16.43
CA LYS A 5 1.68 -23.36 -16.47
C LYS A 5 1.21 -23.96 -15.15
N PHE A 6 2.02 -24.83 -14.54
CA PHE A 6 1.75 -25.36 -13.22
C PHE A 6 1.70 -24.23 -12.18
N LEU A 7 2.71 -23.36 -12.14
CA LEU A 7 2.74 -22.23 -11.19
C LEU A 7 1.56 -21.28 -11.38
N ASP A 8 1.19 -20.94 -12.63
CA ASP A 8 0.03 -20.11 -12.93
C ASP A 8 -1.26 -20.75 -12.39
N THR A 9 -1.48 -22.03 -12.67
CA THR A 9 -2.66 -22.80 -12.22
C THR A 9 -2.70 -22.91 -10.70
N PHE A 10 -1.60 -23.34 -10.09
CA PHE A 10 -1.46 -23.54 -8.65
C PHE A 10 -1.73 -22.24 -7.88
N THR A 11 -1.04 -21.16 -8.24
CA THR A 11 -1.21 -19.86 -7.57
C THR A 11 -2.58 -19.25 -7.81
N ARG A 12 -3.27 -19.61 -8.89
CA ARG A 12 -4.64 -19.15 -9.14
C ARG A 12 -5.61 -19.81 -8.18
N SER A 13 -5.43 -21.12 -7.95
CA SER A 13 -6.18 -21.84 -6.92
C SER A 13 -5.92 -21.25 -5.53
N LEU A 14 -4.65 -20.97 -5.18
CA LEU A 14 -4.31 -20.35 -3.90
C LEU A 14 -4.99 -18.98 -3.72
N ASN A 15 -4.90 -18.12 -4.73
CA ASN A 15 -5.53 -16.81 -4.70
C ASN A 15 -7.05 -16.93 -4.51
N ASN A 16 -7.71 -17.79 -5.30
CA ASN A 16 -9.16 -17.99 -5.24
C ASN A 16 -9.64 -18.49 -3.87
N GLU A 17 -8.91 -19.38 -3.22
CA GLU A 17 -9.26 -19.82 -1.86
C GLU A 17 -9.03 -18.71 -0.84
N ARG A 18 -7.88 -18.04 -0.92
CA ARG A 18 -7.48 -17.01 0.03
C ARG A 18 -8.42 -15.79 0.03
N ILE A 19 -8.87 -15.34 -1.14
CA ILE A 19 -9.74 -14.16 -1.25
C ILE A 19 -11.14 -14.38 -0.66
N LYS A 20 -11.62 -15.63 -0.53
CA LYS A 20 -12.94 -15.92 0.06
C LYS A 20 -13.05 -15.45 1.52
N SER A 21 -11.92 -15.44 2.21
CA SER A 21 -11.80 -15.02 3.61
C SER A 21 -11.19 -13.63 3.76
N ALA A 22 -10.89 -12.93 2.66
CA ALA A 22 -10.24 -11.64 2.69
C ALA A 22 -11.24 -10.46 2.64
N ASP A 23 -10.92 -9.37 3.33
CA ASP A 23 -11.75 -8.14 3.34
C ASP A 23 -11.93 -7.53 1.94
N PHE A 24 -10.95 -7.69 1.05
CA PHE A 24 -11.00 -7.15 -0.31
C PHE A 24 -10.22 -8.02 -1.30
N GLU A 25 -10.74 -8.07 -2.53
CA GLU A 25 -10.24 -8.96 -3.59
C GLU A 25 -8.99 -8.43 -4.31
N SER A 26 -8.84 -7.11 -4.38
CA SER A 26 -7.79 -6.47 -5.17
C SER A 26 -7.41 -5.11 -4.60
N PHE A 27 -6.27 -4.59 -5.07
CA PHE A 27 -5.80 -3.24 -4.81
C PHE A 27 -5.77 -2.44 -6.10
N ASN A 28 -5.72 -1.11 -5.99
CA ASN A 28 -5.49 -0.25 -7.14
C ASN A 28 -4.13 -0.53 -7.77
N PRO A 29 -4.01 -0.45 -9.11
CA PRO A 29 -2.74 -0.59 -9.80
C PRO A 29 -1.70 0.41 -9.29
N GLU A 30 -0.46 -0.06 -9.16
CA GLU A 30 0.64 0.81 -8.76
C GLU A 30 1.06 1.74 -9.93
N LEU A 31 1.28 3.00 -9.59
CA LEU A 31 1.78 4.02 -10.50
C LEU A 31 3.15 4.47 -10.03
N SER A 32 4.14 4.40 -10.92
CA SER A 32 5.48 4.94 -10.66
C SER A 32 5.81 6.04 -11.66
N ILE A 33 6.65 6.99 -11.26
CA ILE A 33 7.16 8.03 -12.17
C ILE A 33 8.59 7.65 -12.53
N SER A 34 8.90 7.70 -13.82
CA SER A 34 10.21 7.38 -14.38
C SER A 34 10.64 8.47 -15.35
N TYR A 35 11.88 8.41 -15.83
CA TYR A 35 12.38 9.30 -16.87
C TYR A 35 12.92 8.48 -18.05
N ASP A 36 12.80 9.04 -19.25
CA ASP A 36 13.37 8.43 -20.46
C ASP A 36 14.85 8.81 -20.64
N GLU A 37 15.46 8.35 -21.73
CA GLU A 37 16.87 8.66 -22.06
C GLU A 37 17.14 10.17 -22.17
N THR A 38 16.11 10.98 -22.46
CA THR A 38 16.17 12.45 -22.55
C THR A 38 15.93 13.14 -21.21
N ARG A 39 15.76 12.36 -20.13
CA ARG A 39 15.38 12.82 -18.77
C ARG A 39 13.97 13.41 -18.69
N LYS A 40 13.10 13.14 -19.66
CA LYS A 40 11.71 13.56 -19.61
C LYS A 40 10.92 12.61 -18.70
N LEU A 41 10.19 13.17 -17.74
CA LEU A 41 9.36 12.41 -16.82
C LEU A 41 8.16 11.81 -17.54
N PHE A 42 7.76 10.60 -17.15
CA PHE A 42 6.53 9.95 -17.59
C PHE A 42 5.96 9.03 -16.50
N LEU A 43 4.66 8.75 -16.59
CA LEU A 43 3.98 7.78 -15.73
C LEU A 43 4.16 6.37 -16.30
N LYS A 44 4.69 5.48 -15.47
CA LYS A 44 4.77 4.05 -15.75
C LYS A 44 3.70 3.34 -14.94
N THR A 45 2.76 2.73 -15.67
CA THR A 45 1.74 1.85 -15.11
C THR A 45 2.31 0.44 -14.94
N HIS A 46 2.22 -0.13 -13.75
CA HIS A 46 2.54 -1.54 -13.55
C HIS A 46 1.29 -2.36 -13.85
N GLY A 47 1.32 -3.11 -14.94
CA GLY A 47 0.23 -3.98 -15.32
C GLY A 47 0.02 -5.12 -14.31
N ASN A 48 -1.19 -5.67 -14.28
CA ASN A 48 -1.51 -6.89 -13.54
C ASN A 48 -0.94 -8.11 -14.27
N TYR A 49 0.39 -8.24 -14.27
CA TYR A 49 1.06 -9.36 -14.92
C TYR A 49 0.80 -10.67 -14.17
N ILE A 50 0.62 -11.75 -14.94
CA ILE A 50 0.47 -13.12 -14.39
C ILE A 50 1.66 -13.46 -13.49
N SER A 51 2.88 -13.08 -13.90
CA SER A 51 4.10 -13.29 -13.12
C SER A 51 4.05 -12.59 -11.75
N SER A 52 3.54 -11.36 -11.66
CA SER A 52 3.38 -10.63 -10.40
C SER A 52 2.45 -11.38 -9.45
N ARG A 53 1.32 -11.90 -9.96
CA ARG A 53 0.39 -12.73 -9.18
C ARG A 53 1.05 -14.01 -8.71
N ILE A 54 1.75 -14.72 -9.60
CA ILE A 54 2.46 -15.97 -9.25
C ILE A 54 3.42 -15.72 -8.08
N ILE A 55 4.31 -14.73 -8.22
CA ILE A 55 5.30 -14.43 -7.18
C ILE A 55 4.61 -14.00 -5.89
N SER A 56 3.61 -13.11 -5.95
CA SER A 56 2.88 -12.65 -4.77
C SER A 56 2.25 -13.80 -3.99
N GLU A 57 1.52 -14.71 -4.65
CA GLU A 57 0.88 -15.84 -3.98
C GLU A 57 1.88 -16.86 -3.41
N LEU A 58 3.00 -17.10 -4.10
CA LEU A 58 4.08 -17.93 -3.54
C LEU A 58 4.68 -17.29 -2.29
N MET A 59 4.95 -15.97 -2.32
CA MET A 59 5.50 -15.27 -1.16
C MET A 59 4.52 -15.23 0.01
N ILE A 60 3.22 -15.04 -0.26
CA ILE A 60 2.16 -15.09 0.75
C ILE A 60 2.07 -16.49 1.37
N LEU A 61 2.06 -17.54 0.54
CA LEU A 61 2.06 -18.92 1.00
C LEU A 61 3.26 -19.22 1.90
N SER A 62 4.47 -18.89 1.43
CA SER A 62 5.69 -19.07 2.22
C SER A 62 5.58 -18.35 3.57
N ASN A 63 5.19 -17.07 3.55
CA ASN A 63 5.05 -16.25 4.75
C ASN A 63 4.03 -16.82 5.74
N ARG A 64 2.90 -17.36 5.25
CA ARG A 64 1.89 -18.04 6.05
C ARG A 64 2.46 -19.31 6.69
N LEU A 65 3.11 -20.17 5.90
CA LEU A 65 3.67 -21.43 6.39
C LEU A 65 4.75 -21.21 7.46
N ILE A 66 5.61 -20.19 7.29
CA ILE A 66 6.57 -19.84 8.34
C ILE A 66 5.86 -19.25 9.56
N SER A 67 4.79 -18.47 9.39
CA SER A 67 3.98 -18.00 10.51
C SER A 67 3.46 -19.16 11.35
N GLU A 68 2.80 -20.13 10.70
CA GLU A 68 2.28 -21.35 11.32
C GLU A 68 3.41 -22.14 12.01
N TYR A 69 4.52 -22.37 11.31
CA TYR A 69 5.67 -23.09 11.88
C TYR A 69 6.24 -22.42 13.14
N MET A 70 6.40 -21.09 13.15
CA MET A 70 6.92 -20.37 14.30
C MET A 70 5.93 -20.42 15.49
N ILE A 71 4.62 -20.41 15.22
CA ILE A 71 3.57 -20.56 16.24
C ILE A 71 3.62 -21.96 16.85
N ASP A 72 3.59 -23.00 16.02
CA ASP A 72 3.55 -24.41 16.46
C ASP A 72 4.76 -24.78 17.31
N ASN A 73 5.92 -24.18 17.01
CA ASN A 73 7.16 -24.40 17.75
C ASN A 73 7.42 -23.37 18.85
N SER A 74 6.45 -22.48 19.14
CA SER A 74 6.56 -21.44 20.17
C SER A 74 7.81 -20.55 20.01
N ILE A 75 8.21 -20.25 18.77
CA ILE A 75 9.37 -19.42 18.46
C ILE A 75 8.92 -17.94 18.47
N PRO A 76 9.45 -17.10 19.40
CA PRO A 76 9.16 -15.67 19.41
C PRO A 76 9.48 -15.03 18.05
N SER A 77 8.50 -14.31 17.50
CA SER A 77 8.52 -13.83 16.11
C SER A 77 7.86 -12.46 15.98
N ILE A 78 7.92 -11.88 14.77
CA ILE A 78 7.29 -10.60 14.44
C ILE A 78 6.12 -10.87 13.48
N PHE A 79 4.91 -10.86 14.00
CA PHE A 79 3.70 -11.07 13.22
C PHE A 79 3.14 -9.76 12.70
N ARG A 80 2.51 -9.83 11.53
CA ARG A 80 1.83 -8.71 10.89
C ARG A 80 0.36 -9.05 10.79
N SER A 81 -0.47 -8.33 11.52
CA SER A 81 -1.90 -8.57 11.63
C SER A 81 -2.69 -7.41 11.05
N GLN A 82 -3.93 -7.68 10.69
CA GLN A 82 -4.88 -6.66 10.28
C GLN A 82 -6.25 -7.14 10.74
N ASP A 83 -6.87 -6.40 11.64
CA ASP A 83 -8.21 -6.72 12.15
C ASP A 83 -9.24 -6.63 11.01
N GLU A 84 -10.45 -7.14 11.26
CA GLU A 84 -11.56 -7.04 10.31
C GLU A 84 -11.95 -5.58 10.08
N SER A 85 -12.09 -5.19 8.81
CA SER A 85 -12.50 -3.84 8.42
C SER A 85 -14.01 -3.65 8.64
N ARG A 86 -14.38 -3.25 9.87
CA ARG A 86 -15.78 -2.97 10.23
C ARG A 86 -16.34 -1.84 9.37
N ASN A 87 -17.48 -2.08 8.72
CA ASN A 87 -18.11 -1.15 7.78
C ASN A 87 -17.20 -0.74 6.62
N LEU A 88 -16.44 -1.71 6.08
CA LEU A 88 -15.64 -1.50 4.88
C LEU A 88 -16.53 -1.00 3.73
N GLU A 89 -16.12 0.12 3.13
CA GLU A 89 -16.77 0.66 1.95
C GLU A 89 -15.82 0.58 0.77
N VAL A 90 -16.27 -0.10 -0.29
CA VAL A 90 -15.53 -0.22 -1.55
C VAL A 90 -16.34 0.41 -2.67
N THR A 91 -15.86 1.54 -3.20
CA THR A 91 -16.48 2.21 -4.35
C THR A 91 -15.60 2.09 -5.57
N LYS A 92 -16.06 1.38 -6.61
CA LYS A 92 -15.38 1.28 -7.91
C LYS A 92 -15.73 2.49 -8.77
N ILE A 93 -14.73 3.25 -9.19
CA ILE A 93 -14.89 4.44 -10.02
C ILE A 93 -14.26 4.18 -11.40
N LYS A 94 -15.07 4.35 -12.44
CA LYS A 94 -14.61 4.33 -13.83
C LYS A 94 -14.08 5.71 -14.20
N GLY A 95 -12.85 5.75 -14.70
CA GLY A 95 -12.17 6.98 -15.09
C GLY A 95 -11.15 6.73 -16.19
N ASN A 96 -10.27 7.70 -16.46
CA ASN A 96 -9.14 7.48 -17.38
C ASN A 96 -8.25 6.32 -16.93
N ARG A 97 -8.20 6.09 -15.62
CA ARG A 97 -7.76 4.84 -15.02
C ARG A 97 -8.78 4.43 -13.98
N ASP A 98 -9.31 3.22 -14.12
CA ASP A 98 -10.21 2.62 -13.14
C ASP A 98 -9.48 2.46 -11.80
N PHE A 99 -10.19 2.78 -10.73
CA PHE A 99 -9.69 2.62 -9.37
C PHE A 99 -10.86 2.40 -8.41
N SER A 100 -10.53 1.94 -7.21
CA SER A 100 -11.46 1.77 -6.11
C SER A 100 -11.04 2.66 -4.94
N PHE A 101 -12.01 3.31 -4.30
CA PHE A 101 -11.81 3.83 -2.96
C PHE A 101 -12.11 2.73 -1.94
N TYR A 102 -11.19 2.53 -1.01
CA TYR A 102 -11.34 1.66 0.14
C TYR A 102 -11.37 2.56 1.39
N ARG A 103 -12.54 2.71 2.01
CA ARG A 103 -12.72 3.48 3.25
C ARG A 103 -12.97 2.53 4.41
N ASN A 104 -12.63 2.97 5.62
CA ASN A 104 -12.75 2.17 6.86
C ASN A 104 -11.95 0.86 6.85
N VAL A 105 -10.84 0.81 6.09
CA VAL A 105 -9.90 -0.31 6.12
C VAL A 105 -9.22 -0.36 7.48
N ALA A 106 -9.23 -1.52 8.12
CA ALA A 106 -8.53 -1.71 9.39
C ALA A 106 -7.02 -1.47 9.24
N GLN A 107 -6.40 -0.92 10.28
CA GLN A 107 -4.97 -0.66 10.27
C GLN A 107 -4.17 -1.95 10.42
N ILE A 108 -2.98 -1.97 9.81
CA ILE A 108 -2.05 -3.08 9.95
C ILE A 108 -1.26 -2.90 11.24
N GLY A 109 -1.28 -3.91 12.09
CA GLY A 109 -0.47 -4.02 13.29
C GLY A 109 0.78 -4.85 13.08
N ILE A 110 1.81 -4.57 13.89
CA ILE A 110 3.03 -5.38 14.00
C ILE A 110 3.22 -5.70 15.48
N SER A 111 3.29 -6.98 15.83
CA SER A 111 3.45 -7.41 17.23
C SER A 111 4.07 -8.79 17.35
N THR A 112 4.47 -9.17 18.57
CA THR A 112 4.90 -10.55 18.88
C THR A 112 3.74 -11.52 19.06
N THR A 113 2.50 -11.04 19.10
CA THR A 113 1.31 -11.87 19.25
C THR A 113 0.71 -12.18 17.88
N PRO A 114 0.59 -13.46 17.49
CA PRO A 114 -0.08 -13.82 16.24
C PRO A 114 -1.56 -13.45 16.32
N LYS A 115 -2.07 -12.86 15.24
CA LYS A 115 -3.48 -12.51 15.04
C LYS A 115 -3.83 -12.66 13.56
N PRO A 116 -5.13 -12.78 13.22
CA PRO A 116 -5.58 -12.80 11.84
C PRO A 116 -5.13 -11.56 11.05
N HIS A 117 -4.99 -11.77 9.73
CA HIS A 117 -4.78 -10.74 8.75
C HIS A 117 -5.96 -10.76 7.76
N TYR A 118 -7.06 -10.11 8.13
CA TYR A 118 -8.31 -10.09 7.37
C TYR A 118 -8.13 -9.53 5.95
N GLY A 119 -7.29 -8.50 5.75
CA GLY A 119 -6.99 -8.02 4.39
C GLY A 119 -6.25 -9.02 3.49
N LEU A 120 -5.69 -10.09 4.05
CA LEU A 120 -5.08 -11.18 3.28
C LEU A 120 -5.92 -12.47 3.33
N GLY A 121 -6.93 -12.57 4.20
CA GLY A 121 -7.70 -13.80 4.42
C GLY A 121 -6.91 -14.92 5.07
N LEU A 122 -6.07 -14.59 6.07
CA LEU A 122 -5.18 -15.53 6.75
C LEU A 122 -5.34 -15.46 8.27
N ASP A 123 -5.29 -16.61 8.96
CA ASP A 123 -5.38 -16.69 10.43
C ASP A 123 -4.10 -16.21 11.13
N SER A 124 -2.95 -16.33 10.46
CA SER A 124 -1.69 -15.74 10.91
C SER A 124 -0.81 -15.38 9.71
N TYR A 125 0.03 -14.35 9.90
CA TYR A 125 0.94 -13.90 8.86
C TYR A 125 2.17 -13.24 9.47
N LEU A 126 3.34 -13.54 8.92
CA LEU A 126 4.58 -12.82 9.16
C LEU A 126 5.30 -12.55 7.85
N GLN A 127 6.34 -11.73 7.85
CA GLN A 127 7.13 -11.46 6.64
C GLN A 127 8.54 -11.99 6.81
N TYR A 128 8.98 -12.91 5.93
CA TYR A 128 10.35 -13.44 5.94
C TYR A 128 11.01 -13.51 4.56
N THR A 129 10.26 -13.27 3.48
CA THR A 129 10.73 -13.46 2.09
C THR A 129 11.52 -12.30 1.49
N SER A 130 11.94 -11.29 2.26
CA SER A 130 12.70 -10.13 1.76
C SER A 130 13.73 -9.56 2.75
N PRO A 131 14.65 -10.38 3.30
CA PRO A 131 15.63 -9.97 4.32
C PRO A 131 16.60 -8.86 3.88
N ILE A 132 16.88 -8.73 2.58
CA ILE A 132 17.78 -7.69 2.04
C ILE A 132 17.21 -6.28 2.26
N ARG A 133 15.88 -6.15 2.24
CA ARG A 133 15.19 -4.83 2.27
C ARG A 133 14.27 -4.64 3.47
N ARG A 134 14.05 -5.68 4.28
CA ARG A 134 13.24 -5.62 5.50
C ARG A 134 14.02 -6.18 6.68
N TYR A 135 14.25 -5.32 7.67
CA TYR A 135 15.02 -5.69 8.86
C TYR A 135 14.35 -6.81 9.67
N TYR A 136 13.03 -6.78 9.80
CA TYR A 136 12.28 -7.80 10.54
C TYR A 136 12.38 -9.19 9.90
N ASP A 137 12.35 -9.30 8.57
CA ASP A 137 12.60 -10.57 7.87
C ASP A 137 13.97 -11.14 8.22
N SER A 138 15.00 -10.28 8.30
CA SER A 138 16.34 -10.69 8.74
C SER A 138 16.34 -11.22 10.17
N LEU A 139 15.61 -10.57 11.10
CA LEU A 139 15.48 -11.05 12.48
C LEU A 139 14.79 -12.42 12.53
N ILE A 140 13.69 -12.58 11.81
CA ILE A 140 12.94 -13.84 11.72
C ILE A 140 13.82 -14.94 11.13
N MET A 141 14.56 -14.67 10.06
CA MET A 141 15.46 -15.65 9.43
C MET A 141 16.57 -16.10 10.37
N ARG A 142 17.17 -15.16 11.13
CA ARG A 142 18.20 -15.51 12.13
C ARG A 142 17.63 -16.35 13.27
N GLN A 143 16.45 -15.96 13.77
CA GLN A 143 15.75 -16.69 14.82
C GLN A 143 15.44 -18.13 14.38
N LEU A 144 14.90 -18.29 13.17
CA LEU A 144 14.58 -19.59 12.59
C LEU A 144 15.84 -20.44 12.34
N ASP A 145 16.91 -19.86 11.80
CA ASP A 145 18.18 -20.56 11.57
C ASP A 145 18.78 -21.11 12.88
N SER A 146 18.76 -20.32 13.96
CA SER A 146 19.23 -20.78 15.28
C SER A 146 18.43 -21.98 15.77
N PHE A 147 17.10 -21.88 15.69
CA PHE A 147 16.19 -22.93 16.13
C PHE A 147 16.42 -24.23 15.36
N LEU A 148 16.51 -24.16 14.03
CA LEU A 148 16.75 -25.33 13.17
C LEU A 148 18.11 -26.01 13.44
N LYS A 149 19.08 -25.27 13.98
CA LYS A 149 20.38 -25.80 14.41
C LYS A 149 20.38 -26.34 15.85
N ASN A 150 19.22 -26.41 16.50
CA ASN A 150 19.07 -26.74 17.92
C ASN A 150 19.93 -25.84 18.83
N GLN A 151 20.11 -24.58 18.44
CA GLN A 151 20.81 -23.58 19.23
C GLN A 151 19.83 -22.74 20.05
N SER A 152 20.35 -22.01 21.03
CA SER A 152 19.52 -21.06 21.78
C SER A 152 18.96 -19.98 20.85
N LEU A 153 17.73 -19.58 21.12
CA LEU A 153 17.08 -18.50 20.40
C LEU A 153 17.84 -17.18 20.61
N PHE A 154 18.02 -16.40 19.54
CA PHE A 154 18.75 -15.13 19.61
C PHE A 154 17.98 -14.05 20.34
N PHE A 155 16.65 -14.02 20.17
CA PHE A 155 15.80 -12.96 20.69
C PHE A 155 14.68 -13.57 21.54
N SER A 156 14.53 -13.06 22.76
CA SER A 156 13.34 -13.29 23.57
C SER A 156 12.16 -12.47 23.03
N LYS A 157 10.94 -12.82 23.45
CA LYS A 157 9.74 -12.04 23.11
C LYS A 157 9.89 -10.57 23.52
N ASP A 158 10.34 -10.31 24.75
CA ASP A 158 10.52 -8.95 25.26
C ASP A 158 11.53 -8.14 24.45
N LYS A 159 12.62 -8.80 23.99
CA LYS A 159 13.60 -8.13 23.14
C LYS A 159 13.03 -7.77 21.77
N ILE A 160 12.18 -8.63 21.20
CA ILE A 160 11.48 -8.34 19.95
C ILE A 160 10.48 -7.20 20.14
N ASP A 161 9.72 -7.20 21.23
CA ASP A 161 8.77 -6.12 21.56
C ASP A 161 9.49 -4.77 21.69
N GLU A 162 10.66 -4.72 22.36
CA GLU A 162 11.52 -3.53 22.43
C GLU A 162 11.95 -3.04 21.04
N ILE A 163 12.39 -3.95 20.16
CA ILE A 163 12.80 -3.63 18.78
C ILE A 163 11.62 -3.05 17.99
N ILE A 164 10.43 -3.65 18.09
CA ILE A 164 9.22 -3.18 17.41
C ILE A 164 8.90 -1.76 17.88
N GLN A 165 8.81 -1.54 19.19
CA GLN A 165 8.50 -0.22 19.76
C GLN A 165 9.50 0.85 19.32
N GLY A 166 10.80 0.54 19.33
CA GLY A 166 11.85 1.46 18.89
C GLY A 166 11.85 1.78 17.39
N SER A 167 11.21 0.95 16.55
CA SER A 167 11.23 1.10 15.09
C SER A 167 9.93 1.62 14.47
N ILE A 168 8.80 1.59 15.18
CA ILE A 168 7.52 2.15 14.70
C ILE A 168 7.64 3.61 14.21
N PRO A 169 8.20 4.56 14.99
CA PRO A 169 8.28 5.96 14.54
C PRO A 169 9.13 6.13 13.27
N LEU A 170 10.18 5.32 13.12
CA LEU A 170 11.03 5.32 11.93
C LEU A 170 10.27 4.79 10.71
N LEU A 171 9.48 3.73 10.86
CA LEU A 171 8.65 3.18 9.79
C LEU A 171 7.60 4.20 9.32
N GLU A 172 6.93 4.88 10.25
CA GLU A 172 5.96 5.94 9.93
C GLU A 172 6.61 7.12 9.22
N SER A 173 7.76 7.59 9.73
CA SER A 173 8.54 8.67 9.10
C SER A 173 8.96 8.30 7.67
N ASN A 174 9.46 7.08 7.46
CA ASN A 174 9.88 6.61 6.14
C ASN A 174 8.70 6.47 5.17
N LYS A 175 7.53 6.05 5.65
CA LYS A 175 6.29 6.02 4.86
C LYS A 175 5.88 7.43 4.41
N ALA A 176 5.91 8.40 5.32
CA ALA A 176 5.60 9.80 5.01
C ALA A 176 6.60 10.39 3.99
N LYS A 177 7.91 10.17 4.19
CA LYS A 177 8.96 10.60 3.25
C LYS A 177 8.77 10.00 1.87
N SER A 178 8.44 8.71 1.78
CA SER A 178 8.19 8.04 0.50
C SER A 178 6.99 8.64 -0.24
N LYS A 179 5.89 8.91 0.48
CA LYS A 179 4.72 9.60 -0.09
C LYS A 179 5.06 11.01 -0.58
N ASN A 180 5.84 11.76 0.19
CA ASN A 180 6.25 13.12 -0.17
C ASN A 180 7.18 13.14 -1.39
N ALA A 181 8.14 12.21 -1.46
CA ALA A 181 9.02 12.04 -2.61
C ALA A 181 8.20 11.70 -3.87
N TYR A 182 7.21 10.81 -3.76
CA TYR A 182 6.31 10.52 -4.87
C TYR A 182 5.54 11.76 -5.33
N LYS A 183 4.89 12.48 -4.39
CA LYS A 183 4.14 13.71 -4.70
C LYS A 183 5.03 14.77 -5.35
N HIS A 184 6.27 14.94 -4.89
CA HIS A 184 7.25 15.85 -5.51
C HIS A 184 7.42 15.56 -7.00
N TRP A 185 7.63 14.31 -7.38
CA TRP A 185 7.81 13.90 -8.76
C TRP A 185 6.52 14.01 -9.57
N ALA A 186 5.36 13.73 -8.98
CA ALA A 186 4.06 13.91 -9.63
C ALA A 186 3.83 15.38 -9.99
N LEU A 187 4.11 16.30 -9.06
CA LEU A 187 4.03 17.74 -9.28
C LEU A 187 5.01 18.22 -10.35
N LYS A 188 6.24 17.68 -10.38
CA LYS A 188 7.22 17.98 -11.44
C LYS A 188 6.74 17.52 -12.81
N LEU A 189 6.12 16.35 -12.90
CA LEU A 189 5.55 15.84 -14.15
C LEU A 189 4.43 16.76 -14.66
N ILE A 190 3.49 17.15 -13.80
CA ILE A 190 2.41 18.07 -14.15
C ILE A 190 2.98 19.40 -14.68
N LYS A 191 4.02 19.92 -14.02
CA LYS A 191 4.71 21.16 -14.42
C LYS A 191 5.47 21.03 -15.74
N GLN A 192 6.09 19.87 -15.99
CA GLN A 192 6.78 19.57 -17.25
C GLN A 192 5.81 19.54 -18.44
N ASP A 193 4.66 18.90 -18.25
CA ASP A 193 3.67 18.70 -19.31
C ASP A 193 2.76 19.92 -19.51
N LYS A 194 3.00 21.02 -18.75
CA LYS A 194 2.26 22.29 -18.81
C LYS A 194 0.75 22.08 -18.69
N ILE A 195 0.38 21.26 -17.71
CA ILE A 195 -1.02 20.99 -17.39
C ILE A 195 -1.54 22.16 -16.57
N ASP A 196 -2.63 22.78 -17.03
CA ASP A 196 -3.26 23.92 -16.36
C ASP A 196 -4.57 23.52 -15.63
N GLU A 197 -5.09 22.32 -15.93
CA GLU A 197 -6.30 21.76 -15.31
C GLU A 197 -6.02 20.36 -14.75
N LEU A 198 -6.47 20.07 -13.53
CA LEU A 198 -6.42 18.72 -12.96
C LEU A 198 -7.82 18.16 -12.74
N ILE A 199 -7.96 16.87 -13.01
CA ILE A 199 -9.18 16.10 -12.76
C ILE A 199 -8.91 15.18 -11.58
N GLY A 200 -9.83 15.20 -10.61
CA GLY A 200 -9.78 14.32 -9.46
C GLY A 200 -11.17 13.89 -9.00
N TYR A 201 -11.18 13.12 -7.92
CA TYR A 201 -12.40 12.59 -7.31
C TYR A 201 -12.39 12.87 -5.82
N ILE A 202 -13.55 13.26 -5.29
CA ILE A 202 -13.71 13.61 -3.87
C ILE A 202 -13.61 12.32 -3.05
N TYR A 203 -12.54 12.20 -2.30
CA TYR A 203 -12.33 11.07 -1.40
C TYR A 203 -13.14 11.22 -0.11
N SER A 204 -13.11 12.42 0.48
CA SER A 204 -13.76 12.69 1.75
C SER A 204 -14.20 14.16 1.82
N ASP A 205 -15.40 14.37 2.38
CA ASP A 205 -15.93 15.67 2.74
C ASP A 205 -15.61 15.98 4.21
N ILE A 206 -14.70 16.91 4.45
CA ILE A 206 -14.32 17.38 5.79
C ILE A 206 -14.92 18.78 6.00
N LYS A 207 -15.08 19.21 7.25
CA LYS A 207 -15.76 20.46 7.64
C LYS A 207 -15.42 21.67 6.74
N ASP A 208 -14.15 21.96 6.52
CA ASP A 208 -13.64 23.17 5.85
C ASP A 208 -13.07 22.94 4.44
N LYS A 209 -12.87 21.68 4.04
CA LYS A 209 -12.21 21.32 2.78
C LYS A 209 -12.66 19.96 2.25
N TYR A 210 -12.47 19.75 0.96
CA TYR A 210 -12.59 18.43 0.34
C TYR A 210 -11.21 17.80 0.19
N ILE A 211 -11.11 16.50 0.46
CA ILE A 211 -9.94 15.70 0.08
C ILE A 211 -10.16 15.18 -1.33
N ILE A 212 -9.25 15.50 -2.24
CA ILE A 212 -9.29 15.10 -3.64
C ILE A 212 -8.24 14.02 -3.88
N PHE A 213 -8.61 12.98 -4.60
CA PHE A 213 -7.66 12.02 -5.18
C PHE A 213 -7.49 12.31 -6.68
N PHE A 214 -6.27 12.63 -7.09
CA PHE A 214 -5.89 12.78 -8.50
C PHE A 214 -5.46 11.41 -9.02
N ASN A 215 -6.43 10.60 -9.46
CA ASN A 215 -6.22 9.20 -9.86
C ASN A 215 -5.21 9.05 -11.01
N GLU A 216 -5.11 10.03 -11.92
CA GLU A 216 -4.12 10.01 -13.00
C GLU A 216 -2.68 10.11 -12.51
N TYR A 217 -2.45 10.77 -11.37
CA TYR A 217 -1.13 11.03 -10.82
C TYR A 217 -0.90 10.32 -9.47
N ASN A 218 -1.87 9.53 -9.00
CA ASN A 218 -1.84 8.73 -7.77
C ASN A 218 -1.47 9.51 -6.49
N PHE A 219 -1.98 10.72 -6.30
CA PHE A 219 -1.78 11.44 -5.06
C PHE A 219 -3.06 12.09 -4.55
N PHE A 220 -3.09 12.31 -3.23
CA PHE A 220 -4.15 13.06 -2.57
C PHE A 220 -3.72 14.49 -2.32
N ASP A 221 -4.67 15.41 -2.45
CA ASP A 221 -4.54 16.79 -2.00
C ASP A 221 -5.87 17.29 -1.43
N SER A 222 -5.96 18.57 -1.09
CA SER A 222 -7.21 19.16 -0.61
C SER A 222 -7.52 20.51 -1.25
N ILE A 223 -8.82 20.78 -1.43
CA ILE A 223 -9.34 22.09 -1.84
C ILE A 223 -10.22 22.67 -0.71
N PRO A 224 -9.99 23.92 -0.26
CA PRO A 224 -10.91 24.59 0.65
C PRO A 224 -12.30 24.73 0.04
N LYS A 225 -13.36 24.53 0.82
CA LYS A 225 -14.75 24.66 0.33
C LYS A 225 -15.07 26.05 -0.21
N ILE A 226 -14.44 27.09 0.34
CA ILE A 226 -14.58 28.47 -0.12
C ILE A 226 -14.10 28.68 -1.56
N ASN A 227 -13.22 27.81 -2.06
CA ASN A 227 -12.71 27.84 -3.43
C ASN A 227 -13.55 26.98 -4.39
N CYS A 228 -14.69 26.44 -3.92
CA CYS A 228 -15.61 25.63 -4.71
C CYS A 228 -16.87 26.42 -5.05
N LYS A 229 -17.24 26.47 -6.33
CA LYS A 229 -18.45 27.08 -6.87
C LYS A 229 -19.71 26.25 -6.57
N ARG A 230 -19.56 24.97 -6.22
CA ARG A 230 -20.65 24.09 -5.78
C ARG A 230 -20.26 23.21 -4.60
N ILE A 231 -21.28 22.59 -4.01
CA ILE A 231 -21.12 21.56 -2.98
C ILE A 231 -20.86 20.22 -3.67
N TYR A 232 -19.82 19.52 -3.22
CA TYR A 232 -19.49 18.17 -3.64
C TYR A 232 -19.81 17.16 -2.56
N ARG A 233 -20.07 15.91 -2.97
CA ARG A 233 -20.21 14.73 -2.13
C ARG A 233 -19.08 13.74 -2.40
N GLU A 234 -18.97 12.71 -1.56
CA GLU A 234 -17.99 11.65 -1.79
C GLU A 234 -18.18 10.99 -3.17
N ASN A 235 -17.06 10.65 -3.79
CA ASN A 235 -16.93 10.08 -5.12
C ASN A 235 -17.27 11.02 -6.29
N ASP A 236 -17.73 12.25 -6.02
CA ASP A 236 -17.96 13.22 -7.07
C ASP A 236 -16.67 13.52 -7.84
N LYS A 237 -16.81 13.66 -9.16
CA LYS A 237 -15.73 14.14 -10.02
C LYS A 237 -15.61 15.66 -9.86
N ILE A 238 -14.38 16.13 -9.68
CA ILE A 238 -14.03 17.55 -9.61
C ILE A 238 -12.96 17.86 -10.66
N ARG A 239 -13.09 19.04 -11.28
CA ARG A 239 -12.08 19.61 -12.16
C ARG A 239 -11.61 20.92 -11.55
N ILE A 240 -10.30 21.09 -11.44
CA ILE A 240 -9.69 22.27 -10.82
C ILE A 240 -8.72 22.97 -11.77
N THR A 241 -8.63 24.28 -11.66
CA THR A 241 -7.48 25.09 -12.10
C THR A 241 -6.62 25.45 -10.89
N PHE A 242 -5.40 25.89 -11.15
CA PHE A 242 -4.46 26.42 -10.16
C PHE A 242 -3.55 27.47 -10.80
N GLU A 243 -2.95 28.34 -10.00
CA GLU A 243 -2.06 29.40 -10.51
C GLU A 243 -0.63 28.88 -10.72
N PHE A 244 -0.10 28.15 -9.73
CA PHE A 244 1.23 27.56 -9.84
C PHE A 244 1.42 26.34 -8.94
N ILE A 245 2.40 25.52 -9.30
CA ILE A 245 2.83 24.35 -8.55
C ILE A 245 4.21 24.59 -7.95
N ASP A 246 4.32 24.38 -6.64
CA ASP A 246 5.58 24.31 -5.92
C ASP A 246 5.86 22.86 -5.50
N SER A 247 6.73 22.20 -6.28
CA SER A 247 7.16 20.83 -5.97
C SER A 247 8.02 20.73 -4.72
N ASN A 248 8.65 21.82 -4.26
CA ASN A 248 9.53 21.79 -3.08
C ASN A 248 8.71 21.81 -1.78
N THR A 249 7.65 22.63 -1.76
CA THR A 249 6.71 22.67 -0.62
C THR A 249 5.54 21.68 -0.74
N LEU A 250 5.46 20.97 -1.88
CA LEU A 250 4.43 19.97 -2.19
C LEU A 250 3.01 20.54 -2.28
N ASN A 251 2.90 21.80 -2.71
CA ASN A 251 1.65 22.54 -2.74
C ASN A 251 1.23 22.90 -4.17
N ILE A 252 -0.08 22.86 -4.38
CA ILE A 252 -0.74 23.42 -5.56
C ILE A 252 -1.44 24.69 -5.06
N HIS A 253 -1.06 25.85 -5.60
CA HIS A 253 -1.52 27.14 -5.07
C HIS A 253 -2.72 27.68 -5.85
N ASN A 254 -3.61 28.35 -5.13
CA ASN A 254 -4.78 29.03 -5.67
C ASN A 254 -5.69 28.09 -6.48
N ILE A 255 -5.92 26.90 -5.92
CA ILE A 255 -6.82 25.91 -6.50
C ILE A 255 -8.24 26.46 -6.51
N GLN A 256 -8.92 26.40 -7.67
CA GLN A 256 -10.34 26.72 -7.81
C GLN A 256 -11.02 25.64 -8.64
N ASP A 257 -12.30 25.36 -8.37
CA ASP A 257 -13.07 24.47 -9.26
C ASP A 257 -13.53 25.21 -10.53
N ILE A 258 -13.58 24.47 -11.63
CA ILE A 258 -13.88 25.06 -12.94
C ILE A 258 -15.39 25.18 -13.13
N LEU A 259 -16.14 24.17 -12.70
CA LEU A 259 -17.57 23.94 -12.98
C LEU A 259 -17.89 23.98 -14.49
#